data_AF-A0A7M5VBU9-F1
#
_entry.id   AF-A0A7M5VBU9-F1
#
_cell.length_a   1.000
_cell.length_b   1.000
_cell.length_c   1.000
_cell.angle_alpha   90.00
_cell.angle_beta   90.00
_cell.angle_gamma   90.00
#
_symmetry.space_group_name_H-M   'P 1'
#
loop_
_entity.id
_entity.type
_entity.pdbx_description
1 polymer ?
#
loop_
_entity_poly.entity_id
_entity_poly.type
_entity_poly.pdbx_seq_one_letter_code
_entity_poly.pdbx_strand_id
1 'polypeptide(L)'
;MLVTIIVLGLLAVSIFAIIKAVEVSSNPELSRETNSVLVILKRWASSLTISALNVCLPFIFEILTSLEDWSPRVEVALTLWRAVLLKLASVAVLVITLFTSYSEHDCHICWENQVGSQMFNLILIDFFVSVGITIFGETGRKYIYRYLGCGCNLGEKIGMQEFQIPKNVLELVYGQSLIWIGTFFAPLIPVVGIIKLFILFYVKKISLMLNCKPSSQPYQGARSNYFFTLLLLLTFLLCSFAVGWGLTRIKTSCCGPFKNVGCVADYEMMDVVGRTIDSWPSWIGGIIDFIKTTAFIFPMFIIIFLLLYYYYAMTKAHEKMIHMLKDQLIMEGRDKRFLMDRLIRASEAKKSNLSQ
;
A
#
# COMPACT_ATOMS: atom_id res chain seq x y z
N MET A 1 2.75 -19.87 -19.87
CA MET A 1 1.30 -20.13 -20.02
C MET A 1 0.76 -20.97 -18.86
N LEU A 2 1.31 -22.16 -18.59
CA LEU A 2 0.89 -23.00 -17.44
C LEU A 2 1.00 -22.26 -16.09
N VAL A 3 2.14 -21.63 -15.82
CA VAL A 3 2.36 -20.87 -14.58
C VAL A 3 1.34 -19.74 -14.42
N THR A 4 1.05 -18.99 -15.49
CA THR A 4 0.03 -17.93 -15.46
C THR A 4 -1.36 -18.48 -15.10
N ILE A 5 -1.74 -19.65 -15.61
CA ILE A 5 -3.00 -20.32 -15.27
C ILE A 5 -3.01 -20.73 -13.79
N ILE A 6 -1.90 -21.25 -13.27
CA ILE A 6 -1.76 -21.61 -11.86
C ILE A 6 -1.90 -20.36 -10.97
N VAL A 7 -1.26 -19.24 -11.33
CA VAL A 7 -1.38 -17.98 -10.58
C VAL A 7 -2.83 -17.48 -10.57
N LEU A 8 -3.52 -17.51 -11.71
CA LEU A 8 -4.93 -17.14 -11.78
C LEU A 8 -5.81 -18.06 -10.93
N GLY A 9 -5.53 -19.37 -10.93
CA GLY A 9 -6.20 -20.34 -10.06
C GLY A 9 -5.99 -20.04 -8.57
N LEU A 10 -4.75 -19.75 -8.16
CA LEU A 10 -4.42 -19.38 -6.79
C LEU A 10 -5.12 -18.09 -6.36
N LEU A 11 -5.19 -17.09 -7.25
CA LEU A 11 -5.94 -15.85 -6.99
C LEU A 11 -7.44 -16.14 -6.83
N ALA A 12 -8.05 -16.95 -7.70
CA ALA A 12 -9.46 -17.32 -7.59
C ALA A 12 -9.75 -18.08 -6.27
N VAL A 13 -8.89 -19.02 -5.90
CA VAL A 13 -8.99 -19.75 -4.62
C VAL A 13 -8.86 -18.79 -3.43
N SER A 14 -7.95 -17.82 -3.50
CA SER A 14 -7.78 -16.83 -2.43
C SER A 14 -9.04 -15.97 -2.24
N ILE A 15 -9.68 -15.54 -3.33
CA ILE A 15 -10.92 -14.78 -3.31
C ILE A 15 -12.05 -15.62 -2.69
N PHE A 16 -12.21 -16.86 -3.15
CA PHE A 16 -13.21 -17.79 -2.60
C PHE A 16 -13.00 -18.06 -1.10
N ALA A 17 -11.76 -18.28 -0.68
CA ALA A 17 -11.41 -18.49 0.72
C ALA A 17 -11.75 -17.27 1.59
N ILE A 18 -11.48 -16.06 1.10
CA ILE A 18 -11.84 -14.82 1.80
C ILE A 18 -13.36 -14.71 1.95
N ILE A 19 -14.13 -14.95 0.87
CA ILE A 19 -15.60 -14.89 0.92
C ILE A 19 -16.14 -15.86 1.97
N LYS A 20 -15.67 -17.11 1.97
CA LYS A 20 -16.08 -18.11 2.97
C LYS A 20 -15.64 -17.76 4.39
N ALA A 21 -14.46 -17.20 4.55
CA ALA A 21 -13.99 -16.76 5.87
C ALA A 21 -14.82 -15.56 6.40
N VAL A 22 -15.27 -14.66 5.51
CA VAL A 22 -16.18 -13.57 5.87
C VAL A 22 -17.52 -14.12 6.32
N GLU A 23 -18.13 -15.04 5.55
CA GLU A 23 -19.41 -15.70 5.88
C GLU A 23 -19.37 -16.40 7.25
N VAL A 24 -18.25 -17.07 7.57
CA VAL A 24 -18.04 -17.68 8.89
C VAL A 24 -17.91 -16.62 9.99
N SER A 25 -17.24 -15.51 9.71
CA SER A 25 -16.99 -14.45 10.69
C SER A 25 -18.20 -13.55 10.95
N SER A 26 -19.14 -13.45 10.00
CA SER A 26 -20.36 -12.64 10.09
C SER A 26 -21.59 -13.43 10.55
N ASN A 27 -21.46 -14.75 10.74
CA ASN A 27 -22.59 -15.61 11.11
C ASN A 27 -23.19 -15.22 12.49
N PRO A 28 -24.48 -14.83 12.55
CA PRO A 28 -25.13 -14.38 13.79
C PRO A 28 -25.33 -15.51 14.82
N GLU A 29 -25.32 -16.78 14.39
CA GLU A 29 -25.46 -17.92 15.30
C GLU A 29 -24.23 -18.17 16.17
N LEU A 30 -23.11 -17.48 15.89
CA LEU A 30 -21.86 -17.64 16.61
C LEU A 30 -22.00 -17.37 18.12
N SER A 31 -22.93 -16.50 18.52
CA SER A 31 -23.22 -16.21 19.92
C SER A 31 -23.83 -17.37 20.72
N ARG A 32 -24.31 -18.43 20.06
CA ARG A 32 -24.86 -19.64 20.71
C ARG A 32 -23.80 -20.70 21.01
N GLU A 33 -22.58 -20.54 20.51
CA GLU A 33 -21.48 -21.49 20.72
C GLU A 33 -20.94 -21.40 22.16
N THR A 34 -20.87 -22.55 22.82
CA THR A 34 -20.39 -22.67 24.20
C THR A 34 -18.87 -22.58 24.31
N ASN A 35 -18.16 -22.93 23.24
CA ASN A 35 -16.69 -22.95 23.21
C ASN A 35 -16.12 -21.55 22.94
N SER A 36 -15.69 -20.85 23.98
CA SER A 36 -15.16 -19.48 23.86
C SER A 36 -13.97 -19.35 22.88
N VAL A 37 -13.10 -20.36 22.82
CA VAL A 37 -11.95 -20.38 21.87
C VAL A 37 -12.43 -20.49 20.42
N LEU A 38 -13.43 -21.34 20.17
CA LEU A 38 -13.99 -21.52 18.83
C LEU A 38 -14.72 -20.25 18.36
N VAL A 39 -15.41 -19.57 19.27
CA VAL A 39 -16.05 -18.26 19.01
C VAL A 39 -15.01 -17.23 18.57
N ILE A 40 -13.89 -17.13 19.29
CA ILE A 40 -12.82 -16.18 18.95
C ILE A 40 -12.20 -16.53 17.59
N LEU A 41 -11.89 -17.80 17.34
CA LEU A 41 -11.32 -18.25 16.07
C LEU A 41 -12.25 -17.98 14.88
N LYS A 42 -13.54 -18.30 15.00
CA LYS A 42 -14.53 -18.03 13.96
C LYS A 42 -14.69 -16.52 13.72
N ARG A 43 -14.67 -15.69 14.77
CA ARG A 43 -14.75 -14.23 14.64
C ARG A 43 -13.53 -13.63 13.95
N TRP A 44 -12.35 -14.20 14.17
CA TRP A 44 -11.08 -13.76 13.56
C TRP A 44 -10.78 -14.49 12.24
N ALA A 45 -11.66 -15.37 11.77
CA ALA A 45 -11.42 -16.23 10.62
C ALA A 45 -11.03 -15.45 9.37
N SER A 46 -11.80 -14.43 8.99
CA SER A 46 -11.49 -13.59 7.82
C SER A 46 -10.14 -12.89 7.92
N SER A 47 -9.83 -12.32 9.09
CA SER A 47 -8.55 -11.65 9.34
C SER A 47 -7.36 -12.62 9.29
N LEU A 48 -7.50 -13.81 9.91
CA LEU A 48 -6.48 -14.86 9.88
C LEU A 48 -6.27 -15.42 8.48
N THR A 49 -7.36 -15.67 7.73
CA THR A 49 -7.30 -16.16 6.35
C THR A 49 -6.58 -15.16 5.44
N ILE A 50 -6.91 -13.87 5.52
CA ILE A 50 -6.25 -12.83 4.70
C ILE A 50 -4.77 -12.73 5.05
N SER A 51 -4.43 -12.69 6.34
CA SER A 51 -3.03 -12.62 6.77
C SER A 51 -2.24 -13.85 6.29
N ALA A 52 -2.79 -15.06 6.45
CA ALA A 52 -2.18 -16.29 5.97
C ALA A 52 -1.98 -16.30 4.45
N LEU A 53 -2.97 -15.85 3.67
CA LEU A 53 -2.86 -15.74 2.21
C LEU A 53 -1.77 -14.73 1.81
N ASN A 54 -1.73 -13.56 2.47
CA ASN A 54 -0.75 -12.51 2.21
C ASN A 54 0.68 -12.92 2.60
N VAL A 55 0.85 -13.94 3.42
CA VAL A 55 2.16 -14.54 3.74
C VAL A 55 2.46 -15.67 2.75
N CYS A 56 1.60 -16.68 2.65
CA CYS A 56 1.88 -17.91 1.92
C CYS A 56 1.95 -17.70 0.40
N LEU A 57 1.05 -16.91 -0.19
CA LEU A 57 0.99 -16.77 -1.65
C LEU A 57 2.20 -16.04 -2.25
N PRO A 58 2.74 -14.96 -1.65
CA PRO A 58 3.99 -14.39 -2.13
C PRO A 58 5.17 -15.39 -2.13
N PHE A 59 5.28 -16.26 -1.12
CA PHE A 59 6.29 -17.33 -1.14
C PHE A 59 6.07 -18.31 -2.30
N ILE A 60 4.81 -18.70 -2.55
CA ILE A 60 4.47 -19.57 -3.68
C ILE A 60 4.77 -18.87 -5.01
N PHE A 61 4.49 -17.57 -5.13
CA PHE A 61 4.80 -16.79 -6.33
C PHE A 61 6.30 -16.70 -6.59
N GLU A 62 7.14 -16.61 -5.56
CA GLU A 62 8.61 -16.68 -5.73
C GLU A 62 9.05 -18.01 -6.33
N ILE A 63 8.57 -19.12 -5.76
CA ILE A 63 8.88 -20.47 -6.28
C ILE A 63 8.41 -20.59 -7.73
N LEU A 64 7.19 -20.16 -8.01
CA LEU A 64 6.59 -20.29 -9.33
C LEU A 64 7.26 -19.40 -10.38
N THR A 65 7.74 -18.22 -9.98
CA THR A 65 8.47 -17.31 -10.89
C THR A 65 9.89 -17.82 -11.13
N SER A 66 10.52 -18.51 -10.17
CA SER A 66 11.81 -19.17 -10.38
C SER A 66 11.77 -20.32 -11.40
N LEU A 67 10.58 -20.87 -11.67
CA LEU A 67 10.35 -21.87 -12.72
C LEU A 67 10.11 -21.25 -14.10
N GLU A 68 9.80 -19.96 -14.16
CA GLU A 68 9.73 -19.21 -15.41
C GLU A 68 11.12 -18.61 -15.64
N ASP A 69 11.90 -19.12 -16.59
CA ASP A 69 13.30 -18.71 -16.88
C ASP A 69 13.44 -17.22 -17.30
N TRP A 70 13.08 -16.30 -16.42
CA TRP A 70 13.14 -14.85 -16.62
C TRP A 70 14.48 -14.30 -16.10
N SER A 71 14.85 -13.13 -16.62
CA SER A 71 15.99 -12.41 -16.02
C SER A 71 15.69 -12.02 -14.55
N PRO A 72 16.69 -11.98 -13.66
CA PRO A 72 16.48 -11.72 -12.22
C PRO A 72 15.74 -10.41 -11.90
N ARG A 73 15.88 -9.40 -12.77
CA ARG A 73 15.16 -8.11 -12.61
C ARG A 73 13.68 -8.25 -12.91
N VAL A 74 13.34 -9.02 -13.95
CA VAL A 74 11.95 -9.26 -14.34
C VAL A 74 11.27 -10.18 -13.33
N GLU A 75 11.96 -11.22 -12.86
CA GLU A 75 11.47 -12.13 -11.83
C GLU A 75 11.03 -11.39 -10.55
N VAL A 76 11.89 -10.50 -10.03
CA VAL A 76 11.58 -9.70 -8.84
C VAL A 76 10.42 -8.75 -9.10
N ALA A 77 10.41 -8.05 -10.24
CA ALA A 77 9.34 -7.11 -10.58
C ALA A 77 7.98 -7.81 -10.74
N LEU A 78 7.97 -9.00 -11.35
CA LEU A 78 6.76 -9.76 -11.62
C LEU A 78 6.20 -10.38 -10.33
N THR A 79 7.08 -10.91 -9.46
CA THR A 79 6.70 -11.37 -8.12
C THR A 79 6.12 -10.25 -7.28
N LEU A 80 6.75 -9.06 -7.30
CA LEU A 80 6.22 -7.87 -6.66
C LEU A 80 4.84 -7.51 -7.19
N TRP A 81 4.65 -7.52 -8.52
CA TRP A 81 3.36 -7.21 -9.11
C TRP A 81 2.24 -8.17 -8.71
N ARG A 82 2.52 -9.48 -8.74
CA ARG A 82 1.59 -10.51 -8.25
C ARG A 82 1.23 -10.29 -6.78
N ALA A 83 2.19 -9.91 -5.93
CA ALA A 83 1.95 -9.62 -4.52
C ALA A 83 1.13 -8.34 -4.28
N VAL A 84 1.34 -7.29 -5.10
CA VAL A 84 0.51 -6.07 -5.03
C VAL A 84 -0.93 -6.38 -5.40
N LEU A 85 -1.13 -7.08 -6.52
CA LEU A 85 -2.46 -7.44 -7.00
C LEU A 85 -3.21 -8.28 -5.96
N LEU A 86 -2.53 -9.26 -5.34
CA LEU A 86 -3.10 -10.05 -4.26
C LEU A 86 -3.57 -9.15 -3.10
N LYS A 87 -2.69 -8.30 -2.56
CA LYS A 87 -3.02 -7.47 -1.39
C LYS A 87 -4.18 -6.52 -1.66
N LEU A 88 -4.18 -5.85 -2.82
CA LEU A 88 -5.27 -4.95 -3.21
C LEU A 88 -6.57 -5.74 -3.45
N ALA A 89 -6.51 -6.89 -4.10
CA ALA A 89 -7.67 -7.76 -4.30
C ALA A 89 -8.23 -8.27 -2.97
N SER A 90 -7.38 -8.69 -2.03
CA SER A 90 -7.82 -9.14 -0.70
C SER A 90 -8.58 -8.06 0.07
N VAL A 91 -8.09 -6.82 0.06
CA VAL A 91 -8.79 -5.69 0.68
C VAL A 91 -10.11 -5.41 -0.05
N ALA A 92 -10.09 -5.35 -1.37
CA ALA A 92 -11.28 -5.07 -2.16
C ALA A 92 -12.38 -6.11 -1.92
N VAL A 93 -12.03 -7.40 -1.98
CA VAL A 93 -12.97 -8.51 -1.72
C VAL A 93 -13.48 -8.47 -0.29
N LEU A 94 -12.61 -8.26 0.70
CA LEU A 94 -13.04 -8.13 2.11
C LEU A 94 -14.10 -7.04 2.27
N VAL A 95 -13.84 -5.84 1.74
CA VAL A 95 -14.75 -4.69 1.85
C VAL A 95 -16.06 -4.94 1.11
N ILE A 96 -15.98 -5.41 -0.14
CA ILE A 96 -17.17 -5.69 -0.95
C ILE A 96 -18.03 -6.75 -0.28
N THR A 97 -17.45 -7.88 0.14
CA THR A 97 -18.20 -8.98 0.77
C THR A 97 -18.81 -8.55 2.10
N LEU A 98 -18.10 -7.78 2.93
CA LEU A 98 -18.68 -7.24 4.16
C LEU A 98 -19.88 -6.33 3.84
N PHE A 99 -19.71 -5.38 2.93
CA PHE A 99 -20.76 -4.43 2.57
C PHE A 99 -21.99 -5.08 1.94
N THR A 100 -21.81 -6.06 1.05
CA THR A 100 -22.93 -6.81 0.48
C THR A 100 -23.59 -7.72 1.51
N SER A 101 -22.81 -8.36 2.39
CA SER A 101 -23.35 -9.23 3.45
C SER A 101 -24.26 -8.46 4.38
N TYR A 102 -23.94 -7.22 4.75
CA TYR A 102 -24.74 -6.44 5.70
C TYR A 102 -25.86 -5.62 5.06
N SER A 103 -25.89 -5.47 3.73
CA SER A 103 -26.94 -4.73 3.03
C SER A 103 -28.34 -5.31 3.22
N GLU A 104 -28.45 -6.60 3.57
CA GLU A 104 -29.72 -7.34 3.65
C GLU A 104 -30.18 -7.66 5.09
N HIS A 105 -29.42 -7.25 6.12
CA HIS A 105 -29.68 -7.66 7.51
C HIS A 105 -30.56 -6.68 8.30
N ASP A 106 -31.26 -7.20 9.31
CA ASP A 106 -32.10 -6.44 10.25
C ASP A 106 -31.29 -5.40 11.06
N CYS A 107 -31.95 -4.28 11.40
CA CYS A 107 -31.35 -3.14 12.11
C CYS A 107 -30.68 -3.49 13.45
N HIS A 108 -31.01 -4.64 14.05
CA HIS A 108 -30.47 -5.09 15.34
C HIS A 108 -28.99 -5.48 15.32
N ILE A 109 -28.41 -5.78 14.15
CA ILE A 109 -27.00 -6.18 14.06
C ILE A 109 -26.13 -4.93 13.93
N CYS A 110 -25.17 -4.74 14.85
CA CYS A 110 -24.22 -3.63 14.84
C CYS A 110 -23.07 -3.88 13.85
N TRP A 111 -23.38 -3.96 12.55
CA TRP A 111 -22.41 -4.32 11.53
C TRP A 111 -21.27 -3.31 11.41
N GLU A 112 -21.53 -2.03 11.68
CA GLU A 112 -20.53 -0.94 11.66
C GLU A 112 -19.37 -1.24 12.63
N ASN A 113 -19.71 -1.68 13.85
CA ASN A 113 -18.75 -2.09 14.86
C ASN A 113 -18.01 -3.37 14.45
N GLN A 114 -18.70 -4.28 13.75
CA GLN A 114 -18.08 -5.51 13.25
C GLN A 114 -17.04 -5.20 12.18
N VAL A 115 -17.33 -4.31 11.22
CA VAL A 115 -16.36 -3.86 10.20
C VAL A 115 -15.15 -3.21 10.86
N GLY A 116 -15.36 -2.27 11.79
CA GLY A 116 -14.27 -1.65 12.55
C GLY A 116 -13.42 -2.68 13.31
N SER A 117 -14.07 -3.64 13.97
CA SER A 117 -13.39 -4.73 14.67
C SER A 117 -12.59 -5.63 13.73
N GLN A 118 -13.11 -5.95 12.54
CA GLN A 118 -12.38 -6.76 11.55
C GLN A 118 -11.13 -6.04 11.04
N MET A 119 -11.23 -4.75 10.71
CA MET A 119 -10.06 -3.96 10.29
C MET A 119 -9.01 -3.89 11.40
N PHE A 120 -9.44 -3.66 12.64
CA PHE A 120 -8.54 -3.64 13.80
C PHE A 120 -7.83 -4.99 14.02
N ASN A 121 -8.58 -6.10 14.00
CA ASN A 121 -8.02 -7.44 14.18
C ASN A 121 -7.02 -7.78 13.08
N LEU A 122 -7.34 -7.46 11.83
CA LEU A 122 -6.44 -7.69 10.70
C LEU A 122 -5.15 -6.87 10.84
N ILE A 123 -5.24 -5.58 11.23
CA ILE A 123 -4.07 -4.73 11.47
C ILE A 123 -3.16 -5.32 12.56
N LEU A 124 -3.74 -5.84 13.65
CA LEU A 124 -3.02 -6.49 14.74
C LEU A 124 -2.38 -7.81 14.34
N ILE A 125 -3.13 -8.70 13.68
CA ILE A 125 -2.62 -9.99 13.22
C ILE A 125 -1.46 -9.76 12.26
N ASP A 126 -1.61 -8.86 11.28
CA ASP A 126 -0.53 -8.54 10.35
C ASP A 126 0.68 -7.90 11.04
N PHE A 127 0.49 -7.18 12.15
CA PHE A 127 1.59 -6.68 12.95
C PHE A 127 2.37 -7.84 13.60
N PHE A 128 1.70 -8.74 14.31
CA PHE A 128 2.35 -9.88 14.96
C PHE A 128 3.00 -10.82 13.96
N VAL A 129 2.34 -11.07 12.82
CA VAL A 129 2.88 -11.87 11.73
C VAL A 129 4.11 -11.21 11.11
N SER A 130 4.08 -9.90 10.84
CA SER A 130 5.25 -9.18 10.29
C SER A 130 6.44 -9.19 11.26
N VAL A 131 6.20 -8.97 12.55
CA VAL A 131 7.23 -9.08 13.60
C VAL A 131 7.76 -10.51 13.68
N GLY A 132 6.88 -11.52 13.68
CA GLY A 132 7.24 -12.93 13.72
C GLY A 132 8.09 -13.35 12.52
N ILE A 133 7.71 -12.99 11.30
CA ILE A 133 8.50 -13.26 10.08
C ILE A 133 9.87 -12.56 10.16
N THR A 134 9.91 -11.32 10.65
CA THR A 134 11.17 -10.58 10.78
C THR A 134 12.11 -11.23 11.80
N ILE A 135 11.60 -11.58 12.98
CA ILE A 135 12.40 -12.18 14.05
C ILE A 135 12.78 -13.61 13.70
N PHE A 136 11.82 -14.48 13.40
CA PHE A 136 12.08 -15.91 13.20
C PHE A 136 12.54 -16.23 11.79
N GLY A 137 11.94 -15.61 10.77
CA GLY A 137 12.28 -15.88 9.37
C GLY A 137 13.65 -15.33 8.99
N GLU A 138 13.90 -14.03 9.19
CA GLU A 138 15.17 -13.41 8.78
C GLU A 138 16.34 -13.89 9.64
N THR A 139 16.18 -13.94 10.97
CA THR A 139 17.23 -14.49 11.88
C THR A 139 17.43 -15.98 11.66
N GLY A 140 16.35 -16.74 11.47
CA GLY A 140 16.42 -18.18 11.19
C GLY A 140 17.18 -18.47 9.91
N ARG A 141 16.94 -17.72 8.83
CA ARG A 141 17.68 -17.85 7.57
C ARG A 141 19.18 -17.57 7.74
N LYS A 142 19.55 -16.58 8.56
CA LYS A 142 20.96 -16.33 8.91
C LYS A 142 21.60 -17.49 9.67
N TYR A 143 20.88 -18.05 10.64
CA TYR A 143 21.38 -19.18 11.44
C TYR A 143 21.56 -20.43 10.57
N ILE A 144 20.57 -20.73 9.71
CA ILE A 144 20.62 -21.82 8.73
C ILE A 144 21.82 -21.66 7.80
N TYR A 145 22.05 -20.47 7.24
CA TYR A 145 23.19 -20.19 6.37
C TYR A 145 24.53 -20.49 7.08
N ARG A 146 24.69 -20.07 8.34
CA ARG A 146 25.94 -20.25 9.10
C ARG A 146 26.17 -21.68 9.58
N TYR A 147 25.13 -22.38 10.02
CA TYR A 147 25.25 -23.74 10.55
C TYR A 147 25.28 -24.81 9.45
N LEU A 148 24.38 -24.73 8.46
CA LEU A 148 24.34 -25.73 7.38
C LEU A 148 25.42 -25.49 6.32
N GLY A 149 26.00 -24.29 6.24
CA GLY A 149 27.12 -23.99 5.35
C GLY A 149 28.41 -24.76 5.67
N CYS A 150 28.54 -25.34 6.86
CA CYS A 150 29.72 -26.13 7.27
C CYS A 150 29.64 -27.63 6.91
N GLY A 151 28.54 -28.13 6.34
CA GLY A 151 28.41 -29.58 6.08
C GLY A 151 27.47 -29.99 4.93
N CYS A 152 26.54 -29.14 4.49
CA CYS A 152 25.71 -29.41 3.32
C CYS A 152 25.64 -28.14 2.45
N ASN A 153 25.90 -28.24 1.14
CA ASN A 153 25.75 -27.13 0.16
C ASN A 153 24.32 -26.51 0.07
N LEU A 154 23.44 -26.85 1.01
CA LEU A 154 22.09 -26.31 1.18
C LEU A 154 22.10 -24.86 1.70
N GLY A 155 23.04 -24.52 2.58
CA GLY A 155 23.19 -23.15 3.09
C GLY A 155 23.52 -22.15 1.97
N GLU A 156 24.37 -22.57 1.04
CA GLU A 156 24.79 -21.76 -0.11
C GLU A 156 23.67 -21.58 -1.15
N LYS A 157 22.81 -22.60 -1.35
CA LYS A 157 21.61 -22.51 -2.21
C LYS A 157 20.54 -21.58 -1.65
N ILE A 158 20.34 -21.55 -0.34
CA ILE A 158 19.34 -20.68 0.30
C ILE A 158 19.83 -19.24 0.33
N GLY A 159 21.12 -19.01 0.63
CA GLY A 159 21.73 -17.67 0.65
C GLY A 159 21.18 -16.76 1.76
N MET A 160 21.96 -15.71 2.09
CA MET A 160 21.55 -14.70 3.07
C MET A 160 20.41 -13.80 2.55
N GLN A 161 19.51 -13.38 3.44
CA GLN A 161 18.39 -12.50 3.12
C GLN A 161 18.88 -11.13 2.61
N GLU A 162 18.33 -10.68 1.48
CA GLU A 162 18.47 -9.29 1.02
C GLU A 162 17.27 -8.46 1.48
N PHE A 163 17.54 -7.23 1.94
CA PHE A 163 16.47 -6.31 2.31
C PHE A 163 15.82 -5.71 1.06
N GLN A 164 14.64 -6.21 0.72
CA GLN A 164 13.88 -5.75 -0.43
C GLN A 164 12.98 -4.57 -0.04
N ILE A 165 13.43 -3.35 -0.35
CA ILE A 165 12.68 -2.10 -0.12
C ILE A 165 11.25 -2.17 -0.70
N PRO A 166 11.03 -2.64 -1.95
CA PRO A 166 9.69 -2.65 -2.54
C PRO A 166 8.66 -3.51 -1.78
N LYS A 167 9.08 -4.65 -1.21
CA LYS A 167 8.19 -5.53 -0.44
C LYS A 167 7.73 -4.87 0.86
N ASN A 168 8.66 -4.24 1.58
CA ASN A 168 8.37 -3.54 2.82
C ASN A 168 7.49 -2.29 2.55
N VAL A 169 7.77 -1.53 1.49
CA VAL A 169 6.91 -0.37 1.13
C VAL A 169 5.50 -0.84 0.75
N LEU A 170 5.37 -1.98 0.08
CA LEU A 170 4.05 -2.54 -0.24
C LEU A 170 3.26 -2.98 1.01
N GLU A 171 3.93 -3.55 2.02
CA GLU A 171 3.31 -3.80 3.33
C GLU A 171 2.82 -2.52 3.99
N LEU A 172 3.57 -1.42 3.85
CA LEU A 172 3.14 -0.11 4.34
C LEU A 172 1.90 0.39 3.60
N VAL A 173 1.89 0.35 2.26
CA VAL A 173 0.74 0.80 1.44
C VAL A 173 -0.54 0.01 1.79
N TYR A 174 -0.43 -1.31 1.91
CA TYR A 174 -1.55 -2.16 2.35
C TYR A 174 -1.96 -1.89 3.80
N GLY A 175 -1.01 -1.62 4.70
CA GLY A 175 -1.35 -1.20 6.07
C GLY A 175 -2.13 0.13 6.10
N GLN A 176 -1.77 1.09 5.23
CA GLN A 176 -2.46 2.37 5.11
C GLN A 176 -3.88 2.21 4.57
N SER A 177 -4.10 1.32 3.59
CA SER A 177 -5.46 1.09 3.06
C SER A 177 -6.43 0.58 4.13
N LEU A 178 -5.98 -0.33 5.00
CA LEU A 178 -6.78 -0.81 6.13
C LEU A 178 -7.08 0.30 7.16
N ILE A 179 -6.10 1.17 7.42
CA ILE A 179 -6.30 2.33 8.32
C ILE A 179 -7.33 3.28 7.71
N TRP A 180 -7.22 3.61 6.42
CA TRP A 180 -8.16 4.52 5.75
C TRP A 180 -9.58 4.00 5.78
N ILE A 181 -9.81 2.71 5.48
CA ILE A 181 -11.14 2.10 5.54
C ILE A 181 -11.63 2.03 6.99
N GLY A 182 -10.79 1.56 7.91
CA GLY A 182 -11.16 1.35 9.31
C GLY A 182 -11.47 2.63 10.08
N THR A 183 -10.82 3.75 9.76
CA THR A 183 -10.96 5.02 10.49
C THR A 183 -12.40 5.55 10.50
N PHE A 184 -13.18 5.29 9.44
CA PHE A 184 -14.58 5.70 9.37
C PHE A 184 -15.46 4.97 10.40
N PHE A 185 -15.14 3.71 10.71
CA PHE A 185 -15.92 2.88 11.64
C PHE A 185 -15.32 2.88 13.06
N ALA A 186 -14.01 3.13 13.19
CA ALA A 186 -13.31 3.18 14.46
C ALA A 186 -12.22 4.27 14.43
N PRO A 187 -12.50 5.49 14.94
CA PRO A 187 -11.62 6.66 14.79
C PRO A 187 -10.28 6.54 15.53
N LEU A 188 -10.12 5.54 16.40
CA LEU A 188 -8.87 5.26 17.12
C LEU A 188 -7.89 4.36 16.32
N ILE A 189 -8.29 3.80 15.18
CA ILE A 189 -7.41 2.97 14.35
C ILE A 189 -6.13 3.69 13.89
N PRO A 190 -6.14 4.98 13.50
CA PRO A 190 -4.92 5.72 13.18
C PRO A 190 -3.88 5.71 14.30
N VAL A 191 -4.31 5.81 15.57
CA VAL A 191 -3.39 5.77 16.73
C VAL A 191 -2.70 4.41 16.82
N VAL A 192 -3.46 3.33 16.63
CA VAL A 192 -2.92 1.96 16.55
C VAL A 192 -1.92 1.84 15.39
N GLY A 193 -2.23 2.48 14.25
CA GLY A 193 -1.35 2.57 13.09
C GLY A 193 -0.02 3.26 13.41
N ILE A 194 -0.03 4.38 14.12
CA ILE A 194 1.18 5.10 14.53
C ILE A 194 2.05 4.21 15.43
N ILE A 195 1.44 3.58 16.44
CA ILE A 195 2.15 2.67 17.36
C ILE A 195 2.76 1.49 16.58
N LYS A 196 1.98 0.87 15.68
CA LYS A 196 2.43 -0.21 14.80
C LYS A 196 3.64 0.21 13.95
N LEU A 197 3.57 1.36 13.29
CA LEU A 197 4.64 1.86 12.44
C LEU A 197 5.90 2.18 13.23
N PHE A 198 5.76 2.77 14.41
CA PHE A 198 6.90 3.04 15.30
C PHE A 198 7.62 1.76 15.70
N ILE A 199 6.89 0.73 16.16
CA ILE A 199 7.49 -0.55 16.55
C ILE A 199 8.12 -1.25 15.34
N LEU A 200 7.40 -1.35 14.21
CA LEU A 200 7.90 -2.00 13.00
C LEU A 200 9.15 -1.32 12.46
N PHE A 201 9.25 0.01 12.56
CA PHE A 201 10.45 0.74 12.14
C PHE A 201 11.69 0.25 12.89
N TYR A 202 11.64 0.16 14.23
CA TYR A 202 12.78 -0.31 15.02
C TYR A 202 13.08 -1.79 14.80
N VAL A 203 12.05 -2.64 14.73
CA VAL A 203 12.22 -4.08 14.46
C VAL A 203 12.90 -4.30 13.11
N LYS A 204 12.42 -3.65 12.05
CA LYS A 204 13.01 -3.75 10.70
C LYS A 204 14.40 -3.12 10.63
N LYS A 205 14.65 -2.01 11.34
CA LYS A 205 15.99 -1.40 11.43
C LYS A 205 17.00 -2.35 12.07
N ILE A 206 16.65 -2.97 13.19
CA ILE A 206 17.52 -3.94 13.87
C ILE A 206 17.79 -5.14 12.96
N SER A 207 16.74 -5.68 12.33
CA SER A 207 16.91 -6.81 11.42
C SER A 207 17.76 -6.48 10.20
N LEU A 208 17.61 -5.28 9.62
CA LEU A 208 18.44 -4.81 8.52
C LEU A 208 19.93 -4.76 8.89
N MET A 209 20.25 -4.26 10.09
CA MET A 209 21.64 -4.11 10.54
C MET A 209 22.27 -5.44 10.97
N LEU A 210 21.50 -6.37 11.52
CA LEU A 210 22.02 -7.61 12.09
C LEU A 210 21.86 -8.83 11.19
N ASN A 211 20.80 -8.92 10.40
CA ASN A 211 20.40 -10.15 9.70
C ASN A 211 20.55 -10.08 8.17
N CYS A 212 20.45 -8.91 7.56
CA CYS A 212 20.49 -8.76 6.11
C CYS A 212 21.90 -8.51 5.58
N LYS A 213 22.20 -9.04 4.39
CA LYS A 213 23.38 -8.63 3.61
C LYS A 213 23.08 -7.34 2.83
N PRO A 214 24.08 -6.49 2.54
CA PRO A 214 23.90 -5.32 1.69
C PRO A 214 23.38 -5.74 0.31
N SER A 215 22.44 -4.96 -0.25
CA SER A 215 21.87 -5.26 -1.56
C SER A 215 22.94 -5.19 -2.64
N SER A 216 22.97 -6.20 -3.51
CA SER A 216 23.95 -6.34 -4.59
C SER A 216 23.68 -5.40 -5.78
N GLN A 217 22.46 -4.86 -5.89
CA GLN A 217 22.06 -3.96 -6.98
C GLN A 217 21.94 -2.51 -6.45
N PRO A 218 22.60 -1.53 -7.08
CA PRO A 218 22.45 -0.13 -6.70
C PRO A 218 21.00 0.31 -6.96
N TYR A 219 20.29 0.63 -5.89
CA TYR A 219 18.90 1.07 -5.95
C TYR A 219 18.80 2.55 -6.37
N GLN A 220 18.17 2.83 -7.51
CA GLN A 220 17.93 4.20 -7.96
C GLN A 220 16.74 4.82 -7.22
N GLY A 221 17.02 5.46 -6.08
CA GLY A 221 16.00 6.01 -5.17
C GLY A 221 14.96 6.95 -5.81
N ALA A 222 15.35 7.77 -6.80
CA ALA A 222 14.46 8.77 -7.40
C ALA A 222 13.32 8.17 -8.26
N ARG A 223 13.60 7.17 -9.10
CA ARG A 223 12.59 6.57 -9.99
C ARG A 223 11.58 5.72 -9.22
N SER A 224 12.03 5.01 -8.19
CA SER A 224 11.18 4.15 -7.37
C SER A 224 10.27 4.96 -6.43
N ASN A 225 10.70 6.15 -5.97
CA ASN A 225 9.85 7.00 -5.13
C ASN A 225 8.57 7.45 -5.86
N TYR A 226 8.68 7.81 -7.15
CA TYR A 226 7.51 8.15 -7.97
C TYR A 226 6.52 6.97 -8.09
N PHE A 227 7.04 5.77 -8.37
CA PHE A 227 6.20 4.57 -8.47
C PHE A 227 5.43 4.27 -7.18
N PHE A 228 6.09 4.32 -6.02
CA PHE A 228 5.41 4.07 -4.74
C PHE A 228 4.44 5.19 -4.36
N THR A 229 4.78 6.44 -4.67
CA THR A 229 3.88 7.58 -4.45
C THR A 229 2.61 7.44 -5.30
N LEU A 230 2.76 7.07 -6.57
CA LEU A 230 1.64 6.80 -7.47
C LEU A 230 0.79 5.62 -6.96
N LEU A 231 1.44 4.52 -6.53
CA LEU A 231 0.76 3.35 -5.98
C LEU A 231 -0.06 3.72 -4.73
N LEU A 232 0.50 4.50 -3.82
CA LEU A 232 -0.17 4.98 -2.62
C LEU A 232 -1.38 5.87 -2.97
N LEU A 233 -1.22 6.79 -3.92
CA LEU A 233 -2.30 7.66 -4.40
C LEU A 233 -3.45 6.86 -5.02
N LEU A 234 -3.15 5.91 -5.91
CA LEU A 234 -4.16 5.05 -6.52
C LEU A 234 -4.89 4.22 -5.47
N THR A 235 -4.16 3.67 -4.49
CA THR A 235 -4.75 2.92 -3.38
C THR A 235 -5.69 3.81 -2.55
N PHE A 236 -5.29 5.06 -2.29
CA PHE A 236 -6.11 6.02 -1.54
C PHE A 236 -7.41 6.34 -2.26
N LEU A 237 -7.35 6.58 -3.58
CA LEU A 237 -8.54 6.85 -4.39
C LEU A 237 -9.48 5.64 -4.41
N LEU A 238 -8.96 4.43 -4.54
CA LEU A 238 -9.76 3.19 -4.50
C LEU A 238 -10.44 2.99 -3.14
N CYS A 239 -9.72 3.20 -2.03
CA CYS A 239 -10.29 3.12 -0.69
C CYS A 239 -11.36 4.18 -0.47
N SER A 240 -11.10 5.43 -0.88
CA SER A 240 -12.05 6.54 -0.76
C SER A 240 -13.31 6.28 -1.58
N PHE A 241 -13.17 5.73 -2.79
CA PHE A 241 -14.29 5.32 -3.63
C PHE A 241 -15.10 4.19 -2.98
N ALA A 242 -14.44 3.15 -2.46
CA ALA A 242 -15.12 2.03 -1.81
C ALA A 242 -15.90 2.47 -0.57
N VAL A 243 -15.30 3.30 0.29
CA VAL A 243 -15.98 3.87 1.45
C VAL A 243 -17.11 4.81 1.03
N GLY A 244 -16.89 5.69 0.03
CA GLY A 244 -17.91 6.60 -0.49
C GLY A 244 -19.12 5.85 -1.07
N TRP A 245 -18.88 4.74 -1.78
CA TRP A 245 -19.94 3.84 -2.22
C TRP A 245 -20.69 3.22 -1.05
N GLY A 246 -19.96 2.75 -0.02
CA GLY A 246 -20.58 2.19 1.18
C GLY A 246 -21.45 3.20 1.94
N LEU A 247 -20.97 4.43 2.09
CA LEU A 247 -21.69 5.51 2.79
C LEU A 247 -23.04 5.86 2.13
N THR A 248 -23.11 5.78 0.80
CA THR A 248 -24.27 6.22 0.00
C THR A 248 -25.25 5.11 -0.37
N ARG A 249 -24.96 3.85 -0.02
CA ARG A 249 -25.77 2.70 -0.45
C ARG A 249 -26.11 1.70 0.64
N ILE A 250 -25.38 1.70 1.75
CA ILE A 250 -25.56 0.71 2.81
C ILE A 250 -26.45 1.31 3.90
N LYS A 251 -27.46 0.53 4.31
CA LYS A 251 -28.37 0.88 5.38
C LYS A 251 -27.65 0.87 6.73
N THR A 252 -27.97 1.86 7.55
CA THR A 252 -27.40 2.03 8.89
C THR A 252 -27.99 1.08 9.91
N SER A 253 -27.22 0.80 10.96
CA SER A 253 -27.66 -0.01 12.09
C SER A 253 -28.30 0.82 13.20
N CYS A 254 -29.01 0.13 14.10
CA CYS A 254 -29.54 0.70 15.35
C CYS A 254 -28.43 1.04 16.37
N CYS A 255 -27.16 0.78 16.06
CA CYS A 255 -26.00 0.88 16.94
C CYS A 255 -24.71 1.04 16.12
N GLY A 256 -23.73 1.74 16.68
CA GLY A 256 -22.47 2.04 16.01
C GLY A 256 -22.25 3.54 15.82
N PRO A 257 -21.17 3.94 15.12
CA PRO A 257 -20.85 5.34 14.88
C PRO A 257 -21.90 6.08 14.04
N PHE A 258 -22.61 5.38 13.15
CA PHE A 258 -23.63 5.96 12.27
C PHE A 258 -25.03 5.52 12.68
N LYS A 259 -25.27 5.44 14.00
CA LYS A 259 -26.52 4.96 14.57
C LYS A 259 -27.75 5.71 14.03
N ASN A 260 -28.69 4.93 13.52
CA ASN A 260 -30.04 5.39 13.17
C ASN A 260 -30.93 5.53 14.43
N VAL A 261 -31.13 6.76 14.89
CA VAL A 261 -31.99 7.07 16.04
C VAL A 261 -33.45 6.85 15.64
N GLY A 262 -34.03 5.71 16.04
CA GLY A 262 -35.42 5.34 15.75
C GLY A 262 -35.59 4.16 14.79
N CYS A 263 -34.49 3.57 14.32
CA CYS A 263 -34.49 2.30 13.57
C CYS A 263 -35.38 2.35 12.31
N VAL A 264 -35.43 3.52 11.65
CA VAL A 264 -36.25 3.75 10.46
C VAL A 264 -35.70 2.92 9.30
N ALA A 265 -36.59 2.22 8.57
CA ALA A 265 -36.20 1.48 7.37
C ALA A 265 -35.66 2.46 6.30
N ASP A 266 -34.67 2.01 5.53
CA ASP A 266 -34.04 2.75 4.42
C ASP A 266 -33.25 4.00 4.82
N TYR A 267 -32.71 4.02 6.04
CA TYR A 267 -31.83 5.09 6.51
C TYR A 267 -30.36 4.82 6.15
N GLU A 268 -29.73 5.70 5.38
CA GLU A 268 -28.34 5.55 4.91
C GLU A 268 -27.35 6.30 5.81
N MET A 269 -26.05 5.96 5.72
CA MET A 269 -25.01 6.65 6.52
C MET A 269 -24.92 8.14 6.17
N MET A 270 -25.13 8.49 4.91
CA MET A 270 -25.14 9.88 4.47
C MET A 270 -26.25 10.72 5.11
N ASP A 271 -27.40 10.12 5.46
CA ASP A 271 -28.49 10.84 6.14
C ASP A 271 -28.10 11.22 7.57
N VAL A 272 -27.38 10.33 8.26
CA VAL A 272 -26.83 10.59 9.60
C VAL A 272 -25.80 11.72 9.55
N VAL A 273 -24.93 11.70 8.54
CA VAL A 273 -23.96 12.77 8.32
C VAL A 273 -24.68 14.10 8.02
N GLY A 274 -25.71 14.09 7.18
CA GLY A 274 -26.53 15.26 6.87
C GLY A 274 -27.16 15.89 8.10
N ARG A 275 -27.87 15.09 8.92
CA ARG A 275 -28.46 15.57 10.18
C ARG A 275 -27.43 16.08 11.18
N THR A 276 -26.26 15.46 11.21
CA THR A 276 -25.16 15.91 12.08
C THR A 276 -24.64 17.27 11.62
N ILE A 277 -24.49 17.47 10.31
CA ILE A 277 -24.10 18.77 9.73
C ILE A 277 -25.17 19.83 10.02
N ASP A 278 -26.46 19.49 9.95
CA ASP A 278 -27.55 20.42 10.26
C ASP A 278 -27.56 20.85 11.74
N SER A 279 -27.04 20.00 12.64
CA SER A 279 -26.90 20.33 14.06
C SER A 279 -25.74 21.28 14.37
N TRP A 280 -24.85 21.55 13.40
CA TRP A 280 -23.69 22.42 13.60
C TRP A 280 -24.08 23.90 13.71
N PRO A 281 -23.19 24.74 14.26
CA PRO A 281 -23.41 26.17 14.30
C PRO A 281 -23.78 26.73 12.92
N SER A 282 -24.76 27.63 12.86
CA SER A 282 -25.36 28.15 11.63
C SER A 282 -24.33 28.77 10.67
N TRP A 283 -23.22 29.29 11.19
CA TRP A 283 -22.13 29.83 10.39
C TRP A 283 -21.40 28.75 9.58
N ILE A 284 -21.29 27.52 10.09
CA ILE A 284 -20.68 26.38 9.37
C ILE A 284 -21.64 25.85 8.31
N GLY A 285 -22.93 25.73 8.65
CA GLY A 285 -23.97 25.35 7.69
C GLY A 285 -24.01 26.31 6.49
N GLY A 286 -24.00 27.62 6.75
CA GLY A 286 -23.97 28.63 5.68
C GLY A 286 -22.73 28.56 4.79
N ILE A 287 -21.56 28.20 5.33
CA ILE A 287 -20.34 27.96 4.53
C ILE A 287 -20.50 26.71 3.65
N ILE A 288 -21.04 25.62 4.22
CA ILE A 288 -21.25 24.37 3.49
C ILE A 288 -22.25 24.58 2.35
N ASP A 289 -23.35 25.27 2.59
CA ASP A 289 -24.36 25.56 1.58
C ASP A 289 -23.81 26.49 0.49
N PHE A 290 -23.00 27.49 0.87
CA PHE A 290 -22.30 28.34 -0.09
C PHE A 290 -21.33 27.52 -0.98
N ILE A 291 -20.55 26.62 -0.39
CA ILE A 291 -19.60 25.77 -1.14
C ILE A 291 -20.33 24.79 -2.06
N LYS A 292 -21.48 24.24 -1.64
CA LYS A 292 -22.32 23.35 -2.46
C LYS A 292 -23.00 24.08 -3.62
N THR A 293 -23.10 25.40 -3.58
CA THR A 293 -23.81 26.18 -4.59
C THR A 293 -23.08 26.15 -5.93
N THR A 294 -23.82 25.92 -7.00
CA THR A 294 -23.34 25.91 -8.39
C THR A 294 -22.54 27.17 -8.75
N ALA A 295 -22.94 28.33 -8.23
CA ALA A 295 -22.27 29.62 -8.41
C ALA A 295 -20.87 29.70 -7.77
N PHE A 296 -20.55 28.87 -6.78
CA PHE A 296 -19.21 28.77 -6.20
C PHE A 296 -18.36 27.71 -6.92
N ILE A 297 -18.97 26.57 -7.24
CA ILE A 297 -18.29 25.42 -7.85
C ILE A 297 -17.73 25.77 -9.23
N PHE A 298 -18.52 26.42 -10.11
CA PHE A 298 -18.07 26.78 -11.46
C PHE A 298 -16.83 27.70 -11.49
N PRO A 299 -16.81 28.86 -10.81
CA PRO A 299 -15.63 29.71 -10.79
C PRO A 299 -14.44 29.04 -10.10
N MET A 300 -14.69 28.21 -9.07
CA MET A 300 -13.63 27.44 -8.42
C MET A 300 -12.97 26.46 -9.41
N PHE A 301 -13.75 25.74 -10.22
CA PHE A 301 -13.20 24.91 -11.31
C PHE A 301 -12.41 25.74 -12.33
N ILE A 302 -12.92 26.90 -12.75
CA ILE A 302 -12.20 27.78 -13.69
C ILE A 302 -10.84 28.19 -13.10
N ILE A 303 -10.80 28.59 -11.84
CA ILE A 303 -9.55 28.95 -11.14
C ILE A 303 -8.60 27.75 -11.09
N ILE A 304 -9.09 26.56 -10.77
CA ILE A 304 -8.28 25.33 -10.78
C ILE A 304 -7.73 25.04 -12.19
N PHE A 305 -8.55 25.16 -13.24
CA PHE A 305 -8.09 24.95 -14.62
C PHE A 305 -7.03 25.97 -15.03
N LEU A 306 -7.19 27.23 -14.65
CA LEU A 306 -6.20 28.28 -14.88
C LEU A 306 -4.89 28.00 -14.14
N LEU A 307 -4.97 27.56 -12.87
CA LEU A 307 -3.80 27.16 -12.09
C LEU A 307 -3.10 25.94 -12.70
N LEU A 308 -3.85 24.91 -13.10
CA LEU A 308 -3.30 23.73 -13.77
C LEU A 308 -2.64 24.11 -15.10
N TYR A 309 -3.26 24.97 -15.90
CA TYR A 309 -2.68 25.49 -17.13
C TYR A 309 -1.39 26.27 -16.85
N TYR A 310 -1.39 27.13 -15.82
CA TYR A 310 -0.21 27.87 -15.40
C TYR A 310 0.94 26.91 -14.99
N TYR A 311 0.67 25.91 -14.15
CA TYR A 311 1.68 24.93 -13.74
C TYR A 311 2.15 24.06 -14.91
N TYR A 312 1.27 23.71 -15.84
CA TYR A 312 1.64 23.02 -17.08
C TYR A 312 2.58 23.88 -17.94
N ALA A 313 2.23 25.14 -18.18
CA ALA A 313 3.04 26.08 -18.93
C ALA A 313 4.41 26.32 -18.26
N MET A 314 4.43 26.44 -16.92
CA MET A 314 5.64 26.57 -16.12
C MET A 314 6.54 25.34 -16.25
N THR A 315 5.96 24.13 -16.19
CA THR A 315 6.71 22.87 -16.37
C THR A 315 7.34 22.82 -17.77
N LYS A 316 6.61 23.23 -18.80
CA LYS A 316 7.13 23.33 -20.17
C LYS A 316 8.22 24.38 -20.33
N ALA A 317 8.12 25.52 -19.66
CA ALA A 317 9.16 26.54 -19.65
C ALA A 317 10.44 26.05 -18.96
N HIS A 318 10.31 25.38 -17.81
CA HIS A 318 11.45 24.75 -17.13
C HIS A 318 12.10 23.65 -17.95
N GLU A 319 11.33 22.83 -18.67
CA GLU A 319 11.86 21.81 -19.58
C GLU A 319 12.75 22.45 -20.67
N LYS A 320 12.29 23.55 -21.30
CA LYS A 320 13.09 24.31 -22.27
C LYS A 320 14.34 24.93 -21.64
N MET A 321 14.20 25.52 -20.44
CA MET A 321 15.32 26.12 -19.72
C MET A 321 16.40 25.08 -19.39
N ILE A 322 16.02 23.88 -18.94
CA ILE A 322 16.94 22.76 -18.67
C ILE A 322 17.66 22.34 -19.96
N HIS A 323 16.96 22.28 -21.10
CA HIS A 323 17.60 21.95 -22.37
C HIS A 323 18.64 23.01 -22.77
N MET A 324 18.29 24.28 -22.68
CA MET A 324 19.19 25.39 -23.00
C MET A 324 20.42 25.41 -22.09
N LEU A 325 20.24 25.14 -20.79
CA LEU A 325 21.34 25.07 -19.82
C LEU A 325 22.29 23.90 -20.12
N LYS A 326 21.74 22.75 -20.56
CA LYS A 326 22.56 21.60 -21.02
C LYS A 326 23.34 21.93 -22.28
N ASP A 327 22.73 22.61 -23.24
CA ASP A 327 23.41 23.03 -24.47
C ASP A 327 24.56 24.00 -24.19
N GLN A 328 24.34 24.98 -23.29
CA GLN A 328 25.40 25.88 -22.81
C GLN A 328 26.55 25.12 -22.15
N LEU A 329 26.24 24.16 -21.28
CA LEU A 329 27.25 23.34 -20.61
C LEU A 329 28.11 22.54 -21.61
N ILE A 330 27.48 22.00 -22.67
CA ILE A 330 28.18 21.27 -23.74
C ILE A 330 29.07 22.21 -24.55
N MET A 331 28.60 23.42 -24.86
CA MET A 331 29.36 24.42 -25.61
C MET A 331 30.57 24.93 -24.82
N GLU A 332 30.41 25.31 -23.55
CA GLU A 332 31.54 25.67 -22.68
C GLU A 332 32.53 24.50 -22.51
N GLY A 333 32.01 23.26 -22.41
CA GLY A 333 32.83 22.06 -22.35
C GLY A 333 33.69 21.84 -23.60
N ARG A 334 33.19 22.19 -24.79
CA ARG A 334 33.98 22.15 -26.04
C ARG A 334 35.02 23.26 -26.08
N ASP A 335 34.66 24.47 -25.71
CA ASP A 335 35.57 25.62 -25.77
C ASP A 335 36.76 25.45 -24.81
N LYS A 336 36.51 24.95 -23.59
CA LYS A 336 37.59 24.59 -22.65
C LYS A 336 38.53 23.52 -23.21
N ARG A 337 38.01 22.48 -23.89
CA ARG A 337 38.85 21.47 -24.54
C ARG A 337 39.68 22.06 -25.67
N PHE A 338 39.07 22.91 -26.50
CA PHE A 338 39.76 23.59 -27.60
C PHE A 338 40.90 24.49 -27.08
N LEU A 339 40.66 25.26 -26.02
CA LEU A 339 41.69 26.07 -25.37
C LEU A 339 42.81 25.20 -24.78
N MET A 340 42.47 24.08 -24.14
CA MET A 340 43.46 23.16 -23.58
C MET A 340 44.34 22.52 -24.66
N ASP A 341 43.76 22.10 -25.79
CA ASP A 341 44.51 21.58 -26.94
C ASP A 341 45.48 22.62 -27.51
N ARG A 342 45.07 23.89 -27.59
CA ARG A 342 45.96 24.97 -28.03
C ARG A 342 47.12 25.20 -27.06
N LEU A 343 46.87 25.15 -25.76
CA LEU A 343 47.91 25.27 -24.74
C LEU A 343 48.91 24.10 -24.80
N ILE A 344 48.42 22.87 -24.99
CA ILE A 344 49.28 21.68 -25.15
C ILE A 344 50.18 21.85 -26.38
N ARG A 345 49.62 22.17 -27.56
CA ARG A 345 50.41 22.39 -28.78
C ARG A 345 51.45 23.50 -28.63
N ALA A 346 51.09 24.60 -27.96
CA ALA A 346 52.03 25.69 -27.69
C ALA A 346 53.16 25.25 -26.75
N SER A 347 52.86 24.42 -25.75
CA SER A 347 53.86 23.86 -24.84
C SER A 347 54.82 22.89 -25.55
N GLU A 348 54.31 22.07 -26.48
CA GLU A 348 55.09 21.15 -27.30
C GLU A 348 56.03 21.91 -28.24
N ALA A 349 55.52 22.94 -28.94
CA ALA A 349 56.33 23.79 -29.81
C ALA A 349 57.42 24.55 -29.04
N LYS A 350 57.14 25.00 -27.81
CA LYS A 350 58.16 25.60 -26.95
C LYS A 350 59.22 24.58 -26.55
N LYS A 351 58.83 23.33 -26.25
CA LYS A 351 59.76 22.26 -25.88
C LYS A 351 60.66 21.86 -27.05
N SER A 352 60.14 21.79 -28.28
CA SER A 352 60.95 21.51 -29.48
C SER A 352 61.98 22.60 -29.76
N ASN A 353 61.61 23.88 -29.56
CA ASN A 353 62.51 25.01 -29.73
C ASN A 353 63.60 25.12 -28.65
N LEU A 354 63.43 24.46 -27.51
CA LEU A 354 64.43 24.37 -26.43
C LEU A 354 65.36 23.15 -26.56
N SER A 355 65.03 22.19 -27.42
CA SER A 355 65.83 21.00 -27.71
C SER A 355 66.69 21.13 -28.98
N GLN A 356 66.59 22.26 -29.67
CA GLN A 356 67.45 22.70 -30.76
C GLN A 356 68.38 23.79 -30.24
#